data_AF-A0A7C5KAB0-F1
#
_entry.id   AF-A0A7C5KAB0-F1
#
_cell.length_a   1.000
_cell.length_b   1.000
_cell.length_c   1.000
_cell.angle_alpha   90.00
_cell.angle_beta   90.00
_cell.angle_gamma   90.00
#
_symmetry.space_group_name_H-M   'P 1'
#
loop_
_entity.id
_entity.type
_entity.pdbx_description
1 polymer ?
#
loop_
_entity_poly.entity_id
_entity_poly.type
_entity_poly.pdbx_seq_one_letter_code
_entity_poly.pdbx_strand_id
1 'polypeptide(L)'
;MRFFKGDLHIHTCLSPCADLEMSPKNIIKRAKEENLEIIAICDHNSLENSEPIINLGKKEKILVIPGMEITTKEEVHLLAFFQSLDKAKEFQRIIYDNLPDLEDEKFIE
;
A
#
# COMPACT_ATOMS: atom_id res chain seq x y z
N MET A 1 6.81 8.45 -28.15
CA MET A 1 6.01 7.86 -27.06
C MET A 1 6.98 7.17 -26.10
N ARG A 2 6.87 7.38 -24.79
CA ARG A 2 7.73 6.73 -23.78
C ARG A 2 6.92 5.66 -23.07
N PHE A 3 7.50 4.47 -22.89
CA PHE A 3 6.91 3.39 -22.12
C PHE A 3 7.42 3.45 -20.67
N PHE A 4 6.56 3.08 -19.73
CA PHE A 4 6.90 2.95 -18.31
C PHE A 4 6.61 1.51 -17.88
N LYS A 5 7.53 0.90 -17.13
CA LYS A 5 7.28 -0.38 -16.46
C LYS A 5 6.81 -0.08 -15.04
N GLY A 6 5.72 -0.71 -14.60
CA GLY A 6 5.23 -0.50 -13.25
C GLY A 6 4.40 -1.64 -12.70
N ASP A 7 4.25 -1.64 -11.38
CA ASP A 7 3.46 -2.59 -10.61
C ASP A 7 2.56 -1.81 -9.63
N LEU A 8 1.25 -1.91 -9.84
CA LEU A 8 0.26 -1.05 -9.19
C LEU A 8 -0.52 -1.77 -8.08
N HIS A 9 -0.09 -2.95 -7.65
CA HIS A 9 -0.73 -3.68 -6.56
C HIS A 9 0.33 -4.37 -5.69
N ILE A 10 1.01 -3.58 -4.86
CA ILE A 10 2.04 -4.09 -3.94
C ILE A 10 1.56 -3.95 -2.50
N HIS A 11 1.62 -5.06 -1.76
CA HIS A 11 1.49 -5.07 -0.31
C HIS A 11 2.83 -4.88 0.38
N THR A 12 2.79 -4.33 1.59
CA THR A 12 3.91 -4.25 2.51
C THR A 12 3.71 -5.23 3.65
N CYS A 13 4.73 -5.38 4.49
CA CYS A 13 4.68 -6.19 5.70
C CYS A 13 3.59 -5.77 6.71
N LEU A 14 2.85 -4.68 6.46
CA LEU A 14 1.67 -4.30 7.26
C LEU A 14 0.43 -5.11 6.88
N SER A 15 0.33 -5.57 5.64
CA SER A 15 -0.80 -6.37 5.19
C SER A 15 -0.77 -7.77 5.82
N PRO A 16 -1.91 -8.31 6.31
CA PRO A 16 -1.96 -9.64 6.93
C PRO A 16 -1.51 -10.79 6.02
N CYS A 17 -1.62 -10.61 4.70
CA CYS A 17 -1.25 -11.58 3.68
C CYS A 17 0.23 -11.51 3.25
N ALA A 18 1.01 -10.58 3.81
CA ALA A 18 2.36 -10.27 3.37
C ALA A 18 3.44 -10.85 4.32
N ASP A 19 4.66 -10.99 3.80
CA ASP A 19 5.82 -11.42 4.57
C ASP A 19 6.51 -10.21 5.26
N LEU A 20 7.17 -10.45 6.40
CA LEU A 20 7.98 -9.44 7.10
C LEU A 20 9.11 -8.88 6.21
N GLU A 21 9.61 -9.67 5.27
CA GLU A 21 10.59 -9.24 4.28
C GLU A 21 10.04 -8.17 3.32
N MET A 22 8.72 -7.98 3.23
CA MET A 22 8.08 -6.93 2.42
C MET A 22 8.13 -5.55 3.12
N SER A 23 9.27 -5.24 3.73
CA SER A 23 9.53 -3.94 4.36
C SER A 23 9.67 -2.83 3.32
N PRO A 24 9.40 -1.56 3.68
CA PRO A 24 9.57 -0.40 2.79
C PRO A 24 10.89 -0.33 2.01
N LYS A 25 12.00 -0.69 2.66
CA LYS A 25 13.33 -0.67 2.04
C LYS A 25 13.49 -1.79 1.01
N ASN A 26 13.02 -2.98 1.34
CA ASN A 26 13.13 -4.15 0.46
C ASN A 26 12.25 -3.98 -0.78
N ILE A 27 11.05 -3.39 -0.65
CA ILE A 27 10.16 -3.10 -1.78
C ILE A 27 10.85 -2.18 -2.79
N ILE A 28 11.42 -1.06 -2.33
CA ILE A 28 12.10 -0.11 -3.22
C ILE A 28 13.35 -0.74 -3.86
N LYS A 29 14.13 -1.51 -3.08
CA LYS A 29 15.28 -2.26 -3.60
C LYS A 29 14.84 -3.21 -4.71
N ARG A 30 13.80 -3.99 -4.49
CA ARG A 30 13.27 -4.96 -5.45
C ARG A 30 12.71 -4.28 -6.71
N ALA A 31 11.95 -3.20 -6.54
CA ALA A 31 11.43 -2.41 -7.66
C ALA A 31 12.56 -1.89 -8.56
N LYS A 32 13.69 -1.46 -7.98
CA LYS A 32 14.88 -1.04 -8.71
C LYS A 32 15.53 -2.19 -9.47
N GLU A 33 15.72 -3.35 -8.83
CA GLU A 33 16.26 -4.55 -9.47
C GLU A 33 15.40 -5.00 -10.66
N GLU A 34 14.09 -4.84 -10.55
CA GLU A 34 13.11 -5.17 -11.59
C GLU A 34 12.92 -4.06 -12.64
N ASN A 35 13.67 -2.96 -12.54
CA ASN A 35 13.57 -1.78 -13.43
C ASN A 35 12.14 -1.21 -13.51
N LEU A 36 11.44 -1.18 -12.38
CA LEU A 36 10.14 -0.51 -12.26
C LEU A 36 10.35 1.00 -12.12
N GLU A 37 9.64 1.78 -12.92
CA GLU A 37 9.65 3.25 -12.86
C GLU A 37 8.48 3.77 -12.02
N ILE A 38 7.40 3.00 -11.91
CA ILE A 38 6.17 3.37 -11.20
C ILE A 38 5.72 2.18 -10.34
N ILE A 39 5.45 2.42 -9.06
CA ILE A 39 4.82 1.44 -8.18
C ILE A 39 3.63 2.04 -7.43
N ALA A 40 2.70 1.21 -6.97
CA ALA A 40 1.68 1.62 -6.01
C ALA A 40 1.67 0.68 -4.80
N ILE A 41 1.59 1.28 -3.61
CA ILE A 41 1.48 0.55 -2.34
C ILE A 41 0.02 0.50 -1.97
N CYS A 42 -0.52 -0.71 -1.77
CA CYS A 42 -1.94 -1.00 -1.64
C CYS A 42 -2.17 -1.97 -0.46
N ASP A 43 -1.76 -1.59 0.75
CA ASP A 43 -2.04 -2.38 1.96
C ASP A 43 -3.56 -2.48 2.20
N HIS A 44 -4.00 -3.55 2.86
CA HIS A 44 -5.42 -3.75 3.17
C HIS A 44 -5.91 -2.65 4.12
N ASN A 45 -6.85 -1.83 3.63
CA ASN A 45 -7.52 -0.77 4.38
C ASN A 45 -6.57 0.25 5.07
N SER A 46 -5.29 0.32 4.68
CA SER A 46 -4.27 1.10 5.38
C SER A 46 -3.25 1.74 4.43
N LEU A 47 -2.64 2.85 4.87
CA LEU A 47 -1.59 3.63 4.20
C LEU A 47 -0.37 3.86 5.09
N GLU A 48 -0.28 3.22 6.26
CA GLU A 48 0.75 3.58 7.26
C GLU A 48 2.18 3.38 6.73
N ASN A 49 2.38 2.47 5.78
CA ASN A 49 3.68 2.28 5.09
C ASN A 49 3.83 3.07 3.79
N SER A 50 2.80 3.77 3.31
CA SER A 50 2.88 4.52 2.05
C SER A 50 3.85 5.70 2.14
N GLU A 51 3.80 6.50 3.22
CA GLU A 51 4.69 7.65 3.40
C GLU A 51 6.18 7.30 3.40
N PRO A 52 6.67 6.34 4.21
CA PRO A 52 8.08 5.97 4.19
C PRO A 52 8.53 5.44 2.83
N ILE A 53 7.70 4.66 2.13
CA ILE A 53 8.03 4.13 0.79
C ILE A 53 8.08 5.25 -0.25
N ILE A 54 7.13 6.20 -0.23
CA ILE A 54 7.14 7.37 -1.13
C ILE A 54 8.44 8.15 -0.95
N ASN A 55 8.88 8.35 0.29
CA ASN A 55 10.11 9.08 0.58
C ASN A 55 11.37 8.32 0.13
N LEU A 56 11.37 6.99 0.19
CA LEU A 56 12.44 6.16 -0.36
C LEU A 56 12.43 6.17 -1.90
N GLY A 57 11.26 6.05 -2.54
CA GLY A 57 11.11 6.09 -3.99
C GLY A 57 11.61 7.39 -4.61
N LYS A 58 11.37 8.54 -3.97
CA LYS A 58 11.94 9.84 -4.38
C LYS A 58 13.47 9.79 -4.48
N LYS A 59 14.15 9.12 -3.54
CA LYS A 59 15.62 9.00 -3.54
C LYS A 59 16.12 8.09 -4.66
N GLU A 60 15.38 7.03 -4.97
CA GLU A 60 15.73 6.03 -5.99
C GLU A 60 15.16 6.35 -7.38
N LYS A 61 14.49 7.49 -7.54
CA LYS A 61 13.82 7.93 -8.78
C LYS A 61 12.72 6.96 -9.27
N ILE A 62 12.03 6.33 -8.33
CA ILE A 62 10.84 5.51 -8.57
C ILE A 62 9.61 6.32 -8.15
N LEU A 63 8.64 6.48 -9.05
CA LEU A 63 7.37 7.11 -8.70
C LEU A 63 6.56 6.13 -7.85
N VAL A 64 6.24 6.52 -6.62
CA VAL A 64 5.38 5.73 -5.73
C VAL A 64 4.03 6.42 -5.63
N ILE A 65 2.99 5.73 -6.08
CA ILE A 65 1.60 6.17 -5.99
C ILE A 65 1.04 5.69 -4.63
N PRO A 66 0.48 6.59 -3.80
CA PRO A 66 -0.28 6.16 -2.63
C PRO A 66 -1.54 5.45 -3.11
N GLY A 67 -1.70 4.19 -2.71
CA GLY A 67 -2.87 3.38 -3.01
C GLY A 67 -3.37 2.65 -1.76
N MET A 68 -4.52 2.01 -1.87
CA MET A 68 -5.10 1.19 -0.82
C MET A 68 -5.88 0.06 -1.48
N GLU A 69 -5.72 -1.17 -0.99
CA GLU A 69 -6.67 -2.23 -1.31
C GLU A 69 -7.78 -2.21 -0.27
N ILE A 70 -8.97 -1.78 -0.69
CA ILE A 70 -10.14 -1.67 0.17
C ILE A 70 -10.88 -2.99 0.11
N THR A 71 -11.20 -3.55 1.27
CA THR A 71 -12.03 -4.76 1.38
C THR A 71 -13.44 -4.37 1.82
N THR A 72 -14.45 -4.67 0.98
CA THR A 72 -15.86 -4.44 1.35
C THR A 72 -16.39 -5.53 2.29
N LYS A 73 -17.57 -5.33 2.88
CA LYS A 73 -18.23 -6.33 3.73
C LYS A 73 -18.60 -7.61 2.99
N GLU A 74 -18.74 -7.53 1.68
CA GLU A 74 -18.98 -8.67 0.77
C GLU A 74 -17.67 -9.35 0.32
N GLU A 75 -16.53 -9.00 0.93
CA GLU A 75 -15.19 -9.52 0.58
C GLU A 75 -14.75 -9.16 -0.85
N VAL A 76 -15.29 -8.08 -1.41
CA VAL A 76 -14.82 -7.55 -2.70
C VAL A 76 -13.63 -6.63 -2.46
N HIS A 77 -12.56 -6.86 -3.21
CA HIS A 77 -11.35 -6.03 -3.14
C HIS A 77 -11.35 -4.96 -4.23
N LEU A 78 -11.06 -3.72 -3.82
CA LEU A 78 -11.03 -2.55 -4.70
C LEU A 78 -9.69 -1.83 -4.57
N LEU A 79 -9.01 -1.62 -5.70
CA LEU A 79 -7.81 -0.76 -5.73
C LEU A 79 -8.22 0.71 -5.85
N ALA A 80 -7.82 1.51 -4.88
CA ALA A 80 -7.92 2.96 -4.91
C ALA A 80 -6.53 3.59 -5.04
N PHE A 81 -6.40 4.57 -5.95
CA PHE A 81 -5.16 5.33 -6.16
C PHE A 81 -5.42 6.81 -5.92
N PHE A 82 -4.49 7.47 -5.25
CA PHE A 82 -4.66 8.86 -4.82
C PHE A 82 -3.63 9.78 -5.46
N GLN A 83 -4.04 11.01 -5.78
CA GLN A 83 -3.16 12.03 -6.36
C GLN A 83 -2.11 12.55 -5.37
N SER A 84 -2.37 12.43 -4.06
CA SER A 84 -1.46 12.86 -3.01
C SER A 84 -1.65 12.01 -1.75
N LEU A 85 -0.62 12.00 -0.91
CA LEU A 85 -0.66 11.32 0.38
C LEU A 85 -1.72 11.93 1.31
N ASP A 86 -1.94 13.24 1.25
CA ASP A 86 -2.94 13.90 2.10
C ASP A 86 -4.37 13.45 1.76
N LYS A 87 -4.69 13.32 0.46
CA LYS A 87 -5.97 12.78 0.00
C LYS A 87 -6.14 11.31 0.36
N ALA A 88 -5.06 10.54 0.29
CA ALA A 88 -5.05 9.15 0.73
C ALA A 88 -5.35 9.05 2.24
N LYS A 89 -4.66 9.85 3.07
CA LYS A 89 -4.87 9.89 4.53
C LYS A 89 -6.27 10.39 4.91
N GLU A 90 -6.84 11.33 4.17
CA GLU A 90 -8.25 11.73 4.30
C GLU A 90 -9.18 10.52 4.09
N PHE A 91 -8.93 9.73 3.06
CA PHE A 91 -9.73 8.54 2.76
C PHE A 91 -9.54 7.42 3.78
N GLN A 92 -8.32 7.19 4.26
CA GLN A 92 -8.07 6.19 5.32
C GLN A 92 -8.86 6.50 6.59
N ARG A 93 -9.03 7.77 6.97
CA ARG A 93 -9.87 8.13 8.12
C ARG A 93 -11.31 7.65 7.92
N ILE A 94 -11.86 7.84 6.73
CA ILE A 94 -13.21 7.34 6.39
C ILE A 94 -13.24 5.81 6.52
N ILE A 95 -12.22 5.10 6.04
CA ILE A 95 -12.15 3.65 6.18
C ILE A 95 -12.13 3.24 7.65
N TYR A 96 -11.23 3.80 8.46
CA TYR A 96 -11.11 3.48 9.89
C TYR A 96 -12.40 3.79 10.66
N ASP A 97 -13.09 4.89 10.35
CA ASP A 97 -14.37 5.27 10.98
C ASP A 97 -15.53 4.30 10.62
N ASN A 98 -15.36 3.47 9.59
CA ASN A 98 -16.38 2.54 9.09
C ASN A 98 -15.96 1.07 9.18
N LEU A 99 -14.76 0.78 9.72
CA LEU A 99 -14.38 -0.60 10.03
C LEU A 99 -15.33 -1.16 11.10
N PRO A 100 -15.71 -2.45 11.00
CA PRO A 100 -16.46 -3.08 12.07
C PRO A 100 -15.66 -3.02 13.37
N ASP A 101 -16.36 -2.88 14.50
CA ASP A 101 -15.73 -3.08 15.79
C ASP A 101 -15.11 -4.48 15.80
N LEU A 102 -13.79 -4.54 15.99
CA LEU A 102 -13.13 -5.81 16.26
C LEU A 102 -13.59 -6.21 17.66
N GLU A 103 -14.49 -7.18 17.77
CA GLU A 103 -14.43 -8.05 18.94
C GLU A 103 -13.05 -8.69 18.87
N ASP A 104 -12.22 -8.50 19.91
CA ASP A 104 -10.95 -9.19 20.05
C ASP A 104 -11.24 -10.69 19.98
N GLU A 105 -11.19 -11.27 18.77
CA GLU A 105 -11.04 -12.71 18.62
C GLU A 105 -9.68 -13.00 19.21
N LYS A 106 -9.71 -13.39 20.49
CA LYS A 106 -8.60 -14.02 21.17
C LYS A 106 -8.13 -15.13 20.25
N PHE A 107 -7.01 -14.92 19.57
CA PHE A 107 -6.23 -15.97 18.96
C PHE A 107 -5.91 -16.94 20.11
N ILE A 108 -6.72 -17.98 20.23
CA ILE A 108 -6.43 -19.14 21.08
C ILE A 108 -5.30 -19.86 20.34
N GLU A 109 -4.15 -19.94 21.01
CA GLU A 109 -2.91 -20.60 20.59
C GLU A 109 -3.10 -21.98 19.95
#